data_AF-A0A915LCY5-F1
#
_entry.id   AF-A0A915LCY5-F1
#
_cell.length_a   1.000
_cell.length_b   1.000
_cell.length_c   1.000
_cell.angle_alpha   90.00
_cell.angle_beta   90.00
_cell.angle_gamma   90.00
#
_symmetry.space_group_name_H-M   'P 1'
#
loop_
_entity.id
_entity.type
_entity.pdbx_description
1 polymer ?
#
loop_
_entity_poly.entity_id
_entity_poly.type
_entity_poly.pdbx_seq_one_letter_code
_entity_poly.pdbx_strand_id
1 'polypeptide(L)'
;MQNSAIQTPLLKKSFNFAWPFPERQTWLYRLQSNVVIFGVFCFAKFVLCGLNKIKISSEHKKIFLDLIEDKTRPLITMANHRSVVDDPLVWALFSFKEFCGNISRF
;
A
#
# COMPACT_ATOMS: atom_id res chain seq x y z
N MET A 1 -53.02 2.63 3.58
CA MET A 1 -52.77 2.46 2.13
C MET A 1 -51.55 3.29 1.75
N GLN A 2 -50.67 2.69 0.95
CA GLN A 2 -49.62 3.32 0.14
C GLN A 2 -48.51 4.09 0.85
N ASN A 3 -47.33 3.47 0.90
CA ASN A 3 -46.16 4.09 0.29
C ASN A 3 -45.29 2.99 -0.32
N SER A 4 -45.62 2.75 -1.58
CA SER A 4 -45.01 1.82 -2.50
C SER A 4 -43.54 2.20 -2.73
N ALA A 5 -42.67 1.21 -2.51
CA ALA A 5 -41.64 0.82 -3.45
C ALA A 5 -41.12 1.93 -4.39
N ILE A 6 -40.23 2.77 -3.89
CA ILE A 6 -39.10 3.23 -4.71
C ILE A 6 -37.89 2.38 -4.30
N GLN A 7 -38.00 1.08 -4.55
CA GLN A 7 -36.81 0.24 -4.69
C GLN A 7 -36.13 0.71 -5.97
N THR A 8 -35.19 1.64 -5.84
CA THR A 8 -34.31 2.05 -6.93
C THR A 8 -33.65 0.80 -7.52
N PRO A 9 -34.00 0.37 -8.75
CA PRO A 9 -33.42 -0.83 -9.36
C PRO A 9 -31.92 -0.65 -9.69
N LEU A 10 -31.35 0.53 -9.41
CA LEU A 10 -29.95 0.86 -9.62
C LEU A 10 -29.02 0.48 -8.45
N LEU A 11 -29.53 0.28 -7.22
CA LEU A 11 -28.70 -0.12 -6.07
C LEU A 11 -28.56 -1.65 -5.91
N LYS A 12 -29.35 -2.43 -6.66
CA LYS A 12 -29.29 -3.90 -6.67
C LYS A 12 -28.41 -4.45 -7.80
N LYS A 13 -27.44 -3.66 -8.28
CA LYS A 13 -26.30 -4.24 -8.98
C LYS A 13 -25.24 -4.45 -7.91
N SER A 14 -25.38 -5.54 -7.15
CA SER A 14 -24.34 -5.97 -6.21
C SER A 14 -23.05 -6.09 -7.01
N PHE A 15 -22.09 -5.22 -6.74
CA PHE A 15 -20.78 -5.27 -7.33
C PHE A 15 -20.14 -6.60 -6.92
N ASN A 16 -20.28 -7.62 -7.78
CA ASN A 16 -19.75 -8.95 -7.54
C ASN A 16 -18.28 -8.97 -8.00
N PHE A 17 -17.43 -8.34 -7.19
CA PHE A 17 -15.99 -8.42 -7.39
C PHE A 17 -15.46 -9.62 -6.61
N ALA A 18 -14.94 -10.61 -7.34
CA ALA A 18 -14.16 -11.66 -6.71
C ALA A 18 -12.95 -11.01 -6.03
N TRP A 19 -12.66 -11.44 -4.80
CA TRP A 19 -11.48 -10.96 -4.07
C TRP A 19 -10.23 -11.30 -4.92
N PRO A 20 -9.39 -10.30 -5.27
CA PRO A 20 -8.31 -10.50 -6.23
C PRO A 20 -7.17 -11.36 -5.68
N PHE A 21 -7.11 -11.53 -4.37
CA PHE A 21 -6.09 -12.32 -3.70
C PHE A 21 -6.62 -13.70 -3.32
N PRO A 22 -5.76 -14.72 -3.26
CA PRO A 22 -6.19 -16.03 -2.79
C PRO A 22 -6.60 -15.97 -1.31
N GLU A 23 -7.67 -16.67 -0.93
CA GLU A 23 -8.12 -16.78 0.47
C GLU A 23 -7.03 -17.38 1.37
N ARG A 24 -6.24 -18.33 0.84
CA ARG A 24 -5.09 -18.91 1.51
C ARG A 24 -3.83 -18.66 0.69
N GLN A 25 -2.93 -17.84 1.24
CA GLN A 25 -1.64 -17.58 0.63
C GLN A 25 -0.69 -18.77 0.81
N THR A 26 -0.28 -19.40 -0.29
CA THR A 26 0.76 -20.44 -0.27
C THR A 26 2.15 -19.83 -0.10
N TRP A 27 3.14 -20.63 0.28
CA TRP A 27 4.51 -20.15 0.40
C TRP A 27 5.07 -19.62 -0.93
N LEU A 28 4.78 -20.30 -2.05
CA LEU A 28 5.19 -19.85 -3.39
C LEU A 28 4.57 -18.51 -3.75
N TYR A 29 3.29 -18.32 -3.45
CA TYR A 29 2.61 -17.04 -3.67
C TYR A 29 3.32 -15.91 -2.88
N ARG A 30 3.60 -16.13 -1.59
CA ARG A 30 4.31 -15.15 -0.75
C ARG A 30 5.71 -14.84 -1.28
N LEU A 31 6.44 -15.84 -1.74
CA LEU A 31 7.76 -15.64 -2.33
C LEU A 31 7.68 -14.79 -3.60
N GLN A 32 6.78 -15.13 -4.52
CA GLN A 32 6.59 -14.38 -5.76
C GLN A 32 6.15 -12.93 -5.48
N SER A 33 5.19 -12.73 -4.57
CA SER A 33 4.77 -11.41 -4.13
C SER A 33 5.94 -10.61 -3.56
N ASN A 34 6.72 -11.20 -2.66
CA ASN A 34 7.87 -10.52 -2.06
C ASN A 34 8.94 -10.13 -3.10
N VAL A 35 9.18 -10.97 -4.11
CA VAL A 35 10.12 -10.66 -5.20
C VAL A 35 9.63 -9.45 -6.01
N VAL A 36 8.34 -9.43 -6.36
CA VAL A 36 7.74 -8.31 -7.10
C VAL A 36 7.78 -7.03 -6.26
N ILE A 37 7.35 -7.09 -5.01
CA ILE A 37 7.34 -5.97 -4.06
C ILE A 37 8.75 -5.41 -3.87
N PHE A 38 9.76 -6.27 -3.72
CA PHE A 38 11.17 -5.87 -3.63
C PHE A 38 11.69 -5.23 -4.93
N GLY A 39 11.34 -5.77 -6.09
CA GLY A 39 11.69 -5.18 -7.38
C GLY A 39 11.11 -3.77 -7.56
N VAL A 40 9.85 -3.58 -7.18
CA VAL A 40 9.17 -2.29 -7.20
C VAL A 40 9.84 -1.29 -6.25
N PHE A 41 10.21 -1.72 -5.05
CA PHE A 41 10.98 -0.89 -4.11
C PHE A 41 12.32 -0.45 -4.68
N CYS A 42 13.09 -1.37 -5.26
CA CYS A 42 14.37 -1.05 -5.90
C CYS A 42 14.21 -0.02 -7.01
N PHE A 43 13.21 -0.20 -7.87
CA PHE A 43 12.90 0.74 -8.95
C PHE A 43 12.49 2.11 -8.42
N ALA A 44 11.57 2.17 -7.45
CA ALA A 44 11.12 3.44 -6.86
C ALA A 44 12.28 4.18 -6.18
N LYS A 45 13.14 3.45 -5.47
CA LYS A 45 14.34 4.01 -4.82
C LYS A 45 15.34 4.56 -5.84
N PHE A 46 15.55 3.85 -6.94
CA PHE A 46 16.41 4.33 -8.03
C PHE A 46 15.86 5.62 -8.67
N VAL A 47 14.56 5.67 -8.98
CA VAL A 47 13.93 6.85 -9.57
C VAL A 47 13.97 8.05 -8.61
N LEU A 48 13.60 7.86 -7.34
CA LEU A 48 13.51 8.96 -6.38
C LEU A 48 14.84 9.46 -5.87
N CYS A 49 15.77 8.56 -5.56
CA CYS A 49 17.09 8.95 -5.04
C CYS A 49 18.11 9.21 -6.14
N GLY A 50 17.95 8.57 -7.32
CA GLY A 50 18.90 8.67 -8.43
C GLY A 50 18.56 9.74 -9.45
N LEU A 51 17.27 9.97 -9.75
CA LEU A 51 16.85 10.87 -10.84
C LEU A 51 16.14 12.14 -10.35
N ASN A 52 15.79 12.24 -9.06
CA ASN A 52 15.05 13.37 -8.52
C ASN A 52 15.73 13.99 -7.28
N LYS A 53 15.52 15.29 -7.07
CA LYS A 53 15.98 16.01 -5.87
C LYS A 53 14.80 16.30 -4.96
N ILE A 54 14.37 15.29 -4.20
CA ILE A 54 13.27 15.46 -3.25
C ILE A 54 13.83 15.78 -1.87
N LYS A 55 13.30 16.83 -1.27
CA LYS A 55 13.58 17.17 0.13
C LYS A 55 12.56 16.47 1.01
N ILE A 56 13.00 15.41 1.67
CA ILE A 56 12.23 14.74 2.71
C ILE A 56 12.65 15.34 4.05
N SER A 57 11.69 15.78 4.86
CA SER A 57 12.00 16.17 6.24
C SER A 57 12.43 14.94 7.04
N SER A 58 13.65 14.97 7.58
CA SER A 58 14.22 13.89 8.38
C SER A 58 13.36 13.55 9.60
N GLU A 59 12.69 14.54 10.19
CA GLU A 59 11.81 14.36 11.34
C GLU A 59 10.55 13.58 10.99
N HIS A 60 9.86 13.97 9.91
CA HIS A 60 8.65 13.27 9.46
C HIS A 60 8.95 11.84 9.02
N LYS A 61 10.10 11.61 8.37
CA LYS A 61 10.55 10.26 8.03
C LYS A 61 10.73 9.40 9.29
N LYS A 62 11.36 9.95 10.33
CA LYS A 62 11.58 9.21 11.58
C LYS A 62 10.27 8.86 12.27
N ILE A 63 9.35 9.83 12.42
CA ILE A 63 8.03 9.60 13.01
C ILE A 63 7.28 8.51 12.24
N PHE A 64 7.31 8.57 10.91
CA PHE A 64 6.66 7.57 10.07
C PHE A 64 7.26 6.17 10.23
N LEU A 65 8.59 6.05 10.32
CA LEU A 65 9.28 4.78 10.59
C LEU A 65 8.92 4.22 11.96
N ASP A 66 8.92 5.05 13.00
CA ASP A 66 8.56 4.64 14.36
C ASP A 66 7.10 4.15 14.42
N LEU A 67 6.20 4.81 13.68
CA LEU A 67 4.78 4.41 13.55
C LEU A 67 4.60 3.10 12.77
N ILE A 68 5.41 2.85 11.74
CA ILE A 68 5.40 1.58 11.02
C ILE A 68 5.97 0.47 11.90
N GLU A 69 7.01 0.73 12.69
CA GLU A 69 7.62 -0.30 13.52
C GLU A 69 6.66 -0.82 14.59
N ASP A 70 5.88 0.08 15.19
CA ASP A 70 4.86 -0.21 16.20
C ASP A 70 3.80 -1.22 15.69
N LYS A 71 3.74 -2.38 16.34
CA LYS A 71 2.79 -3.46 16.02
C LYS A 71 1.56 -3.48 16.94
N THR A 72 1.52 -2.60 17.94
CA THR A 72 0.47 -2.62 18.97
C THR A 72 -0.83 -1.97 18.49
N ARG A 73 -0.77 -1.17 17.42
CA ARG A 73 -1.89 -0.43 16.85
C ARG A 73 -1.88 -0.44 15.31
N PRO A 74 -3.05 -0.34 14.66
CA PRO A 74 -3.12 -0.15 13.22
C PRO A 74 -2.64 1.26 12.83
N LEU A 75 -1.98 1.37 11.68
CA LEU A 75 -1.56 2.63 11.08
C LEU A 75 -2.40 2.91 9.84
N ILE A 76 -3.05 4.07 9.80
CA ILE A 76 -3.77 4.56 8.62
C ILE A 76 -3.00 5.75 8.07
N THR A 77 -2.58 5.64 6.81
CA THR A 77 -1.93 6.73 6.08
C THR A 77 -2.95 7.41 5.17
N MET A 78 -3.07 8.73 5.29
CA MET A 78 -3.88 9.54 4.37
C MET A 78 -2.96 10.45 3.58
N ALA A 79 -2.99 10.32 2.25
CA ALA A 79 -2.21 11.14 1.34
C ALA A 79 -3.07 11.58 0.15
N ASN A 80 -2.72 12.70 -0.45
CA ASN A 80 -3.34 13.14 -1.70
C ASN A 80 -2.91 12.20 -2.83
N HIS A 81 -3.89 11.62 -3.53
CA HIS A 81 -3.60 10.76 -4.67
C HIS A 81 -3.27 11.57 -5.91
N ARG A 82 -2.11 11.30 -6.51
CA ARG A 82 -1.65 11.87 -7.77
C ARG A 82 -1.42 10.81 -8.83
N SER A 83 -0.95 9.63 -8.44
CA SER A 83 -0.68 8.53 -9.37
C SER A 83 -0.60 7.17 -8.67
N VAL A 84 -0.69 6.07 -9.42
CA VAL A 84 -0.48 4.71 -8.90
C VAL A 84 0.96 4.51 -8.40
N VAL A 85 1.89 5.35 -8.83
CA VAL A 85 3.30 5.26 -8.42
C VAL A 85 3.47 5.76 -6.98
N ASP A 86 2.51 6.50 -6.41
CA ASP A 86 2.60 7.09 -5.08
C ASP A 86 2.93 6.05 -3.99
N ASP A 87 2.36 4.84 -4.05
CA ASP A 87 2.62 3.77 -3.07
C ASP A 87 4.09 3.28 -3.11
N PRO A 88 4.64 2.88 -4.27
CA PRO A 88 6.08 2.61 -4.41
C PRO A 88 6.99 3.76 -3.95
N LEU A 89 6.59 5.02 -4.19
CA LEU A 89 7.40 6.19 -3.84
C LEU A 89 7.52 6.38 -2.33
N VAL A 90 6.47 6.05 -1.57
CA VAL A 90 6.55 6.00 -0.10
C VAL A 90 7.59 4.97 0.34
N TRP A 91 7.68 3.82 -0.32
CA TRP A 91 8.66 2.80 0.04
C TRP A 91 10.11 3.25 -0.16
N ALA A 92 10.40 4.09 -1.15
CA ALA A 92 11.75 4.59 -1.38
C ALA A 92 12.34 5.40 -0.20
N LEU A 93 11.48 5.91 0.68
CA LEU A 93 11.87 6.55 1.94
C LEU A 93 12.65 5.58 2.85
N PHE A 94 12.33 4.29 2.80
CA PHE A 94 12.92 3.27 3.64
C PHE A 94 14.33 2.89 3.19
N SER A 95 15.23 2.62 4.12
CA SER A 95 16.46 1.87 3.85
C SER A 95 16.13 0.43 3.42
N PHE A 96 17.08 -0.25 2.79
CA PHE A 96 16.91 -1.67 2.45
C PHE A 96 16.61 -2.53 3.68
N LYS A 97 17.22 -2.20 4.84
CA LYS A 97 16.98 -2.90 6.10
C LYS A 97 15.56 -2.68 6.62
N GLU A 98 15.10 -1.42 6.61
CA GLU A 98 13.74 -1.05 7.03
C GLU A 98 12.68 -1.71 6.14
N PHE A 99 12.91 -1.73 4.83
CA PHE A 99 11.99 -2.35 3.88
C PHE A 99 11.93 -3.87 4.06
N CYS A 100 13.07 -4.57 4.06
CA CYS A 100 13.11 -6.02 4.21
C CYS A 100 12.55 -6.49 5.56
N GLY A 101 12.75 -5.73 6.64
CA GLY A 101 12.16 -6.03 7.96
C GLY A 101 10.63 -5.89 8.00
N ASN A 102 10.06 -5.13 7.07
CA ASN A 102 8.62 -4.86 6.98
C ASN A 102 7.96 -5.42 5.72
N ILE A 103 8.68 -6.18 4.88
CA ILE A 103 8.17 -6.65 3.58
C ILE A 103 6.90 -7.49 3.71
N SER A 104 6.73 -8.21 4.82
CA SER A 104 5.53 -9.02 5.07
C SER A 104 4.29 -8.19 5.43
N ARG A 105 4.42 -6.87 5.59
CA ARG A 105 3.33 -5.93 5.91
C ARG A 105 2.72 -5.31 4.64
N PHE A 106 3.41 -5.42 3.51
CA PHE A 106 3.01 -4.92 2.21
C PHE A 106 2.54 -6.10 1.35
#